data_AF-A0A9W2YGL8-F1
#
_entry.id   AF-A0A9W2YGL8-F1
#
_cell.length_a   1.000
_cell.length_b   1.000
_cell.length_c   1.000
_cell.angle_alpha   90.00
_cell.angle_beta   90.00
_cell.angle_gamma   90.00
#
_symmetry.space_group_name_H-M   'P 1'
#
loop_
_entity.id
_entity.type
_entity.pdbx_description
1 polymer ?
#
loop_
_entity_poly.entity_id
_entity_poly.type
_entity_poly.pdbx_seq_one_letter_code
_entity_poly.pdbx_strand_id
1 'polypeptide(L)'
;MIGPDAYLCTAYPVEDEEYYIYKFEALANAATAHHMLLYGCDGEPLSTESIWDCPGMCKNGWSTIMFAWAKNAPPTVLHKGVALRVGKNTSIKTIVLQVHYAKIFKGLSLWLEYFFWLVTGFKFHPKCHHIVAYPVDISCTFQKEKSIFPFAYRTHAHCDSKCMCFAWLVVQCVCLCMK
;
A
#
# COMPACT_ATOMS: atom_id res chain seq x y z
N MET A 1 -7.96 -24.26 -9.28
CA MET A 1 -6.56 -24.24 -9.74
C MET A 1 -6.11 -22.80 -9.76
N ILE A 2 -5.07 -22.44 -9.01
CA ILE A 2 -4.54 -21.07 -8.92
C ILE A 2 -3.58 -20.88 -10.09
N GLY A 3 -3.86 -19.92 -10.98
CA GLY A 3 -3.03 -19.65 -12.16
C GLY A 3 -1.68 -19.00 -11.80
N PRO A 4 -0.70 -18.99 -12.72
CA PRO A 4 0.64 -18.45 -12.48
C PRO A 4 0.67 -16.94 -12.17
N ASP A 5 -0.37 -16.18 -12.57
CA ASP A 5 -0.51 -14.73 -12.31
C ASP A 5 -1.63 -14.41 -11.30
N ALA A 6 -1.96 -15.36 -10.41
CA ALA A 6 -3.02 -15.14 -9.45
C ALA A 6 -2.62 -14.13 -8.36
N TYR A 7 -3.60 -13.31 -7.96
CA TYR A 7 -3.50 -12.42 -6.81
C TYR A 7 -4.25 -13.05 -5.65
N LEU A 8 -3.53 -13.55 -4.65
CA LEU A 8 -4.21 -14.04 -3.45
C LEU A 8 -4.14 -13.01 -2.34
N CYS A 9 -5.19 -13.00 -1.53
CA CYS A 9 -5.26 -12.21 -0.33
C CYS A 9 -5.47 -13.06 0.91
N THR A 10 -4.98 -12.53 2.03
CA THR A 10 -5.27 -13.02 3.38
C THR A 10 -5.48 -11.81 4.28
N ALA A 11 -6.28 -11.96 5.34
CA ALA A 11 -6.62 -10.89 6.25
C ALA A 11 -6.24 -11.22 7.69
N TYR A 12 -5.93 -10.17 8.45
CA TYR A 12 -5.71 -10.24 9.89
C TYR A 12 -6.46 -9.08 10.58
N PRO A 13 -7.42 -9.38 11.47
CA PRO A 13 -8.13 -8.35 12.23
C PRO A 13 -7.19 -7.74 13.29
N VAL A 14 -7.31 -6.43 13.51
CA VAL A 14 -6.52 -5.67 14.50
C VAL A 14 -7.40 -4.76 15.35
N GLU A 15 -8.72 -4.94 15.32
CA GLU A 15 -9.69 -4.00 15.89
C GLU A 15 -9.75 -3.97 17.42
N ASP A 16 -9.27 -5.00 18.09
CA ASP A 16 -9.37 -5.15 19.55
C ASP A 16 -8.44 -4.21 20.32
N GLU A 17 -7.26 -3.94 19.76
CA GLU A 17 -6.17 -3.21 20.42
C GLU A 17 -5.59 -2.16 19.48
N GLU A 18 -4.88 -1.17 20.02
CA GLU A 18 -4.19 -0.16 19.22
C GLU A 18 -2.71 -0.50 19.05
N TYR A 19 -2.22 -0.48 17.81
CA TYR A 19 -0.85 -0.81 17.48
C TYR A 19 -0.21 0.24 16.56
N TYR A 20 1.12 0.34 16.66
CA TYR A 20 1.96 1.14 15.78
C TYR A 20 2.93 0.23 15.03
N ILE A 21 2.76 0.11 13.72
CA ILE A 21 3.65 -0.67 12.85
C ILE A 21 4.83 0.21 12.45
N TYR A 22 6.02 -0.08 12.97
CA TYR A 22 7.23 0.73 12.74
C TYR A 22 8.25 0.03 11.82
N LYS A 23 8.06 -1.26 11.50
CA LYS A 23 8.93 -2.00 10.57
C LYS A 23 8.14 -3.07 9.81
N PHE A 24 8.46 -3.18 8.52
CA PHE A 24 7.97 -4.22 7.61
C PHE A 24 9.12 -5.13 7.20
N GLU A 25 8.90 -6.45 7.20
CA GLU A 25 9.89 -7.41 6.77
C GLU A 25 9.28 -8.47 5.87
N ALA A 26 9.52 -8.31 4.57
CA ALA A 26 9.09 -9.22 3.52
C ALA A 26 9.95 -10.49 3.53
N LEU A 27 9.41 -11.63 3.93
CA LEU A 27 10.11 -12.93 3.85
C LEU A 27 9.97 -13.55 2.45
N ALA A 28 10.15 -12.73 1.40
CA ALA A 28 10.02 -13.10 -0.01
C ALA A 28 11.37 -13.05 -0.70
N ASN A 29 11.57 -13.91 -1.70
CA ASN A 29 12.65 -13.73 -2.66
C ASN A 29 12.08 -13.53 -4.06
N ALA A 30 12.96 -13.07 -4.96
CA ALA A 30 12.66 -12.78 -6.35
C ALA A 30 12.18 -13.99 -7.18
N ALA A 31 12.21 -15.21 -6.62
CA ALA A 31 11.74 -16.43 -7.25
C ALA A 31 10.33 -16.85 -6.76
N THR A 32 9.80 -16.25 -5.69
CA THR A 32 8.50 -16.66 -5.10
C THR A 32 7.37 -15.67 -5.35
N ALA A 33 7.64 -14.37 -5.43
CA ALA A 33 6.60 -13.35 -5.65
C ALA A 33 7.08 -12.24 -6.59
N HIS A 34 6.17 -11.72 -7.41
CA HIS A 34 6.44 -10.54 -8.25
C HIS A 34 6.36 -9.25 -7.44
N HIS A 35 5.33 -9.12 -6.59
CA HIS A 35 5.18 -8.02 -5.65
C HIS A 35 4.22 -8.41 -4.51
N MET A 36 4.28 -7.66 -3.41
CA MET A 36 3.40 -7.80 -2.25
C MET A 36 2.92 -6.42 -1.81
N LEU A 37 1.65 -6.34 -1.45
CA LEU A 37 1.00 -5.10 -1.05
C LEU A 37 0.23 -5.34 0.24
N LEU A 38 0.45 -4.47 1.23
CA LEU A 38 -0.28 -4.49 2.48
C LEU A 38 -1.29 -3.35 2.49
N TYR A 39 -2.53 -3.68 2.82
CA TYR A 39 -3.63 -2.75 2.88
C TYR A 39 -4.27 -2.71 4.27
N GLY A 40 -4.80 -1.56 4.66
CA GLY A 40 -5.68 -1.38 5.80
C GLY A 40 -7.11 -1.14 5.35
N CYS A 41 -8.05 -1.86 5.94
CA CYS A 41 -9.50 -1.73 5.71
C CYS A 41 -10.18 -1.08 6.92
N ASP A 42 -11.16 -0.22 6.63
CA ASP A 42 -12.11 0.25 7.63
C ASP A 42 -13.25 -0.76 7.76
N GLY A 43 -13.18 -1.58 8.80
CA GLY A 43 -14.03 -2.75 9.00
C GLY A 43 -13.48 -4.02 8.32
N GLU A 44 -14.38 -4.77 7.68
CA GLU A 44 -14.14 -6.13 7.22
C GLU A 44 -13.34 -6.23 5.90
N PRO A 45 -12.54 -7.31 5.73
CA PRO A 45 -11.95 -7.66 4.44
C PRO A 45 -13.02 -8.11 3.45
N LEU A 46 -12.67 -8.25 2.18
CA LEU A 46 -13.62 -8.68 1.15
C LEU A 46 -14.15 -10.12 1.38
N SER A 47 -13.31 -11.00 1.92
CA SER A 47 -13.64 -12.40 2.19
C SER A 47 -13.27 -12.79 3.62
N THR A 48 -14.01 -13.73 4.19
CA THR A 48 -13.72 -14.36 5.49
C THR A 48 -12.91 -15.65 5.35
N GLU A 49 -12.62 -16.09 4.12
CA GLU A 49 -11.75 -17.22 3.87
C GLU A 49 -10.31 -16.91 4.31
N SER A 50 -9.56 -17.93 4.72
CA SER A 50 -8.17 -17.76 5.15
C SER A 50 -7.27 -17.24 4.01
N ILE A 51 -7.52 -17.69 2.78
CA ILE A 51 -6.87 -17.26 1.55
C ILE A 51 -7.93 -17.24 0.45
N TRP A 52 -8.04 -16.16 -0.30
CA TRP A 52 -8.97 -16.03 -1.44
C TRP A 52 -8.30 -15.39 -2.65
N ASP A 53 -8.87 -15.62 -3.84
CA ASP A 53 -8.53 -14.87 -5.04
C ASP A 53 -8.99 -13.41 -4.88
N CYS A 54 -8.17 -12.43 -5.24
CA CYS A 54 -8.25 -11.09 -4.67
C CYS A 54 -8.71 -9.99 -5.66
N PRO A 55 -10.02 -9.93 -5.99
CA PRO A 55 -10.58 -8.88 -6.85
C PRO A 55 -10.72 -7.54 -6.10
N GLY A 56 -10.56 -7.53 -4.77
CA GLY A 56 -10.62 -6.35 -3.92
C GLY A 56 -10.18 -6.67 -2.49
N MET A 57 -9.81 -5.62 -1.74
CA MET A 57 -9.22 -5.78 -0.40
C MET A 57 -10.29 -5.76 0.69
N CYS A 58 -11.14 -4.74 0.67
CA CYS A 58 -12.05 -4.39 1.75
C CYS A 58 -13.49 -4.50 1.27
N LYS A 59 -14.40 -4.93 2.14
CA LYS A 59 -15.83 -5.10 1.81
C LYS A 59 -16.51 -3.82 1.34
N ASN A 60 -16.11 -2.69 1.91
CA ASN A 60 -16.63 -1.37 1.53
C ASN A 60 -15.98 -0.79 0.25
N GLY A 61 -15.00 -1.48 -0.35
CA GLY A 61 -14.26 -1.02 -1.52
C GLY A 61 -13.14 0.00 -1.24
N TRP A 62 -12.98 0.48 0.01
CA TRP A 62 -11.99 1.50 0.37
C TRP A 62 -10.81 0.89 1.12
N SER A 63 -9.62 0.91 0.51
CA SER A 63 -8.39 0.34 1.09
C SER A 63 -7.29 1.38 1.25
N THR A 64 -6.49 1.24 2.31
CA THR A 64 -5.30 2.06 2.62
C THR A 64 -4.05 1.29 2.29
N ILE A 65 -3.30 1.69 1.26
CA ILE A 65 -1.98 1.10 1.06
C ILE A 65 -1.06 1.52 2.22
N MET A 66 -0.47 0.53 2.87
CA MET A 66 0.38 0.69 4.04
C MET A 66 1.83 0.34 3.74
N PHE A 67 2.04 -0.69 2.92
CA PHE A 67 3.36 -1.16 2.52
C PHE A 67 3.31 -1.77 1.12
N ALA A 68 4.42 -1.62 0.39
CA ALA A 68 4.61 -2.24 -0.91
C ALA A 68 6.02 -2.81 -1.00
N TRP A 69 6.12 -4.03 -1.49
CA TRP A 69 7.36 -4.71 -1.83
C TRP A 69 7.31 -5.13 -3.28
N ALA A 70 8.41 -4.95 -3.99
CA ALA A 70 8.56 -5.42 -5.36
C ALA A 70 9.91 -6.10 -5.52
N LYS A 71 9.97 -7.10 -6.41
CA LYS A 71 11.21 -7.74 -6.81
C LYS A 71 12.23 -6.69 -7.26
N ASN A 72 13.44 -6.76 -6.71
CA ASN A 72 14.57 -5.86 -7.00
C ASN A 72 14.40 -4.39 -6.60
N ALA A 73 13.33 -4.03 -5.86
CA ALA A 73 13.22 -2.71 -5.28
C ALA A 73 14.01 -2.63 -3.96
N PRO A 74 14.66 -1.50 -3.65
CA PRO A 74 15.23 -1.26 -2.34
C PRO A 74 14.16 -1.44 -1.25
N PRO A 75 14.51 -1.98 -0.07
CA PRO A 75 13.55 -2.10 1.02
C PRO A 75 13.11 -0.72 1.50
N THR A 76 11.81 -0.54 1.69
CA THR A 76 11.28 0.66 2.34
C THR A 76 11.54 0.55 3.84
N VAL A 77 12.40 1.43 4.37
CA VAL A 77 12.68 1.53 5.80
C VAL A 77 11.97 2.78 6.33
N LEU A 78 11.14 2.60 7.35
CA LEU A 78 10.56 3.74 8.07
C LEU A 78 11.66 4.43 8.88
N HIS A 79 11.71 5.76 8.84
CA HIS A 79 12.64 6.53 9.66
C HIS A 79 12.37 6.31 11.15
N LYS A 80 13.40 6.46 11.98
CA LYS A 80 13.26 6.38 13.43
C LYS A 80 12.19 7.36 13.90
N GLY A 81 11.23 6.87 14.68
CA GLY A 81 10.13 7.68 15.16
C GLY A 81 9.02 7.92 14.13
N VAL A 82 8.98 7.22 12.98
CA VAL A 82 7.81 7.09 12.06
C VAL A 82 7.14 5.70 12.08
N ALA A 83 5.81 5.62 12.26
CA ALA A 83 5.04 4.38 12.29
C ALA A 83 3.61 4.55 11.71
N LEU A 84 2.99 3.43 11.35
CA LEU A 84 1.59 3.36 10.91
C LEU A 84 0.70 2.96 12.09
N ARG A 85 -0.28 3.79 12.42
CA ARG A 85 -1.23 3.54 13.52
C ARG A 85 -2.41 2.70 13.01
N VAL A 86 -2.75 1.61 13.69
CA VAL A 86 -3.86 0.70 13.35
C VAL A 86 -4.65 0.26 14.59
N GLY A 87 -5.83 -0.30 14.36
CA GLY A 87 -6.64 -0.97 15.36
C GLY A 87 -7.70 -0.10 16.04
N LYS A 88 -7.94 -0.35 17.34
CA LYS A 88 -9.14 0.08 18.09
C LYS A 88 -9.58 1.52 17.88
N ASN A 89 -8.69 2.51 18.02
CA ASN A 89 -9.04 3.93 17.85
C ASN A 89 -8.62 4.51 16.49
N THR A 90 -8.55 3.67 15.46
CA THR A 90 -8.20 4.07 14.09
C THR A 90 -9.28 3.61 13.10
N SER A 91 -9.22 4.12 11.87
CA SER A 91 -10.04 3.64 10.75
C SER A 91 -9.48 2.36 10.10
N ILE A 92 -8.39 1.78 10.61
CA ILE A 92 -7.83 0.53 10.08
C ILE A 92 -8.16 -0.58 11.08
N LYS A 93 -9.22 -1.35 10.79
CA LYS A 93 -9.71 -2.46 11.62
C LYS A 93 -9.18 -3.81 11.17
N THR A 94 -8.91 -3.95 9.88
CA THR A 94 -8.36 -5.17 9.30
C THR A 94 -7.17 -4.83 8.42
N ILE A 95 -6.14 -5.68 8.47
CA ILE A 95 -5.00 -5.64 7.56
C ILE A 95 -5.18 -6.75 6.52
N VAL A 96 -5.00 -6.42 5.23
CA VAL A 96 -5.12 -7.35 4.11
C VAL A 96 -3.79 -7.39 3.36
N LEU A 97 -3.19 -8.57 3.26
CA LEU A 97 -1.98 -8.81 2.48
C LEU A 97 -2.37 -9.37 1.12
N GLN A 98 -2.00 -8.68 0.04
CA GLN A 98 -2.10 -9.17 -1.34
C GLN A 98 -0.71 -9.64 -1.82
N VAL A 99 -0.67 -10.82 -2.42
CA VAL A 99 0.54 -11.40 -3.03
C VAL A 99 0.25 -11.77 -4.48
N HIS A 100 1.07 -11.24 -5.40
CA HIS A 100 1.07 -11.64 -6.80
C HIS A 100 2.15 -12.70 -7.03
N TYR A 101 1.71 -13.93 -7.34
CA TYR A 101 2.53 -15.14 -7.25
C TYR A 101 3.58 -15.30 -8.35
N ALA A 102 4.65 -16.02 -7.98
CA ALA A 102 5.39 -16.89 -8.90
C ALA A 102 5.49 -18.35 -8.36
N LYS A 103 5.64 -18.57 -7.03
CA LYS A 103 5.65 -19.89 -6.31
C LYS A 103 5.32 -19.76 -4.79
N ILE A 104 5.19 -20.89 -4.07
CA ILE A 104 4.87 -20.99 -2.62
C ILE A 104 5.76 -20.06 -1.76
N PHE A 105 5.14 -19.35 -0.81
CA PHE A 105 5.71 -18.23 -0.06
C PHE A 105 5.65 -18.42 1.48
N LYS A 106 6.55 -17.75 2.23
CA LYS A 106 6.74 -17.91 3.68
C LYS A 106 6.07 -16.83 4.57
N GLY A 107 5.71 -15.64 4.06
CA GLY A 107 4.94 -14.65 4.82
C GLY A 107 5.53 -13.23 4.89
N LEU A 108 4.75 -12.28 5.42
CA LEU A 108 5.19 -10.91 5.76
C LEU A 108 5.20 -10.78 7.28
N SER A 109 6.31 -10.32 7.85
CA SER A 109 6.42 -10.03 9.28
C SER A 109 6.21 -8.54 9.55
N LEU A 110 5.36 -8.24 10.53
CA LEU A 110 5.06 -6.89 11.02
C LEU A 110 5.59 -6.74 12.45
N TRP A 111 6.29 -5.65 12.72
CA TRP A 111 6.76 -5.33 14.07
C TRP A 111 5.87 -4.24 14.67
N LEU A 112 5.25 -4.55 15.82
CA LEU A 112 4.24 -3.71 16.49
C LEU A 112 4.78 -3.17 17.82
N GLU A 113 4.42 -1.92 18.13
CA GLU A 113 4.65 -1.27 19.41
C GLU A 113 3.38 -0.56 19.90
N TYR A 114 3.29 -0.28 21.20
CA TYR A 114 2.13 0.40 21.82
C TYR A 114 2.23 1.94 21.85
N PHE A 115 3.42 2.52 21.64
CA PHE A 115 3.62 3.96 21.78
C PHE A 115 4.55 4.52 20.71
N PHE A 116 4.17 5.64 20.10
CA PHE A 116 4.93 6.19 18.98
C PHE A 116 4.70 7.68 18.70
N TRP A 117 5.71 8.39 18.16
CA TRP A 117 5.73 9.86 18.07
C TRP A 117 5.23 10.45 16.74
N LEU A 118 5.41 9.77 15.60
CA LEU A 118 4.91 10.23 14.30
C LEU A 118 4.09 9.15 13.60
N VAL A 119 2.93 9.56 13.07
CA VAL A 119 2.02 8.70 12.31
C VAL A 119 2.12 9.04 10.83
N THR A 120 2.18 8.02 9.97
CA THR A 120 2.19 8.17 8.49
C THR A 120 0.86 7.71 7.87
N GLY A 121 0.48 8.28 6.72
CA GLY A 121 -0.69 7.86 5.94
C GLY A 121 -1.33 8.99 5.13
N PHE A 122 -1.28 8.92 3.80
CA PHE A 122 -2.02 9.83 2.91
C PHE A 122 -2.50 9.06 1.67
N LYS A 123 -3.75 9.26 1.25
CA LYS A 123 -4.37 8.60 0.11
C LYS A 123 -4.75 9.62 -0.95
N PHE A 124 -4.50 9.29 -2.22
CA PHE A 124 -5.02 10.03 -3.36
C PHE A 124 -5.52 9.04 -4.42
N HIS A 125 -6.74 9.23 -4.95
CA HIS A 125 -7.33 8.38 -5.98
C HIS A 125 -7.93 9.25 -7.10
N PRO A 126 -7.28 9.36 -8.26
CA PRO A 126 -7.93 9.84 -9.47
C PRO A 126 -8.70 8.69 -10.15
N LYS A 127 -9.86 8.98 -10.73
CA LYS A 127 -10.59 8.05 -11.61
C LYS A 127 -10.09 8.21 -13.05
N CYS A 128 -9.75 7.12 -13.73
CA CYS A 128 -9.39 7.13 -15.14
C CYS A 128 -10.64 7.08 -16.03
N HIS A 129 -10.68 7.91 -17.07
CA HIS A 129 -11.62 7.84 -18.18
C HIS A 129 -10.84 7.50 -19.46
N HIS A 130 -11.24 6.45 -20.18
CA HIS A 130 -10.61 6.04 -21.44
C HIS A 130 -10.77 7.15 -22.48
N ILE A 131 -9.65 7.69 -23.01
CA ILE A 131 -9.47 8.34 -24.32
C ILE A 131 -7.95 8.62 -24.50
N VAL A 132 -7.49 8.65 -25.77
CA VAL A 132 -6.20 9.03 -26.38
C VAL A 132 -5.12 9.63 -25.44
N ALA A 133 -3.84 9.29 -25.61
CA ALA A 133 -2.74 9.81 -24.76
C ALA A 133 -2.76 11.36 -24.60
N TYR A 134 -3.22 11.84 -23.45
CA TYR A 134 -3.15 13.23 -23.00
C TYR A 134 -2.54 13.28 -21.58
N PRO A 135 -1.86 14.37 -21.21
CA PRO A 135 -1.37 14.54 -19.84
C PRO A 135 -2.55 14.60 -18.86
N VAL A 136 -2.50 13.78 -17.81
CA VAL A 136 -3.46 13.83 -16.70
C VAL A 136 -2.80 14.57 -15.53
N ASP A 137 -3.14 15.86 -15.40
CA ASP A 137 -2.59 16.71 -14.35
C ASP A 137 -3.50 16.73 -13.13
N ILE A 138 -2.91 16.57 -11.95
CA ILE A 138 -3.60 16.57 -10.66
C ILE A 138 -2.92 17.58 -9.75
N SER A 139 -3.69 18.55 -9.26
CA SER A 139 -3.21 19.53 -8.28
C SER A 139 -4.27 19.77 -7.21
N CYS A 140 -3.83 19.95 -5.96
CA CYS A 140 -4.68 20.23 -4.80
C CYS A 140 -3.93 21.14 -3.83
N THR A 141 -4.66 22.05 -3.18
CA THR A 141 -4.11 22.88 -2.11
C THR A 141 -4.19 22.15 -0.77
N PHE A 142 -3.08 22.06 -0.04
CA PHE A 142 -3.04 21.43 1.27
C PHE A 142 -3.38 22.45 2.37
N GLN A 143 -4.59 22.35 2.92
CA GLN A 143 -5.11 23.25 3.97
C GLN A 143 -5.24 22.49 5.31
N LYS A 144 -4.11 22.16 5.93
CA LYS A 144 -4.08 21.60 7.30
C LYS A 144 -3.10 22.36 8.16
N GLU A 145 -3.42 22.45 9.45
CA GLU A 145 -2.59 23.14 10.45
C GLU A 145 -1.24 22.46 10.67
N LYS A 146 -1.17 21.14 10.48
CA LYS A 146 0.03 20.34 10.65
C LYS A 146 0.71 20.07 9.32
N SER A 147 2.03 20.21 9.29
CA SER A 147 2.86 19.86 8.14
C SER A 147 2.94 18.34 7.93
N ILE A 148 3.03 17.92 6.67
CA ILE A 148 3.33 16.54 6.27
C ILE A 148 4.74 16.55 5.66
N PHE A 149 5.52 15.49 5.89
CA PHE A 149 6.85 15.33 5.31
C PHE A 149 6.88 14.04 4.47
N PRO A 150 6.73 14.11 3.14
CA PRO A 150 6.81 12.92 2.29
C PRO A 150 8.22 12.33 2.33
N PHE A 151 8.30 11.02 2.53
CA PHE A 151 9.57 10.26 2.52
C PHE A 151 9.55 9.11 1.51
N ALA A 152 8.39 8.76 0.96
CA ALA A 152 8.21 7.73 -0.05
C ALA A 152 7.01 8.05 -0.95
N TYR A 153 7.04 7.58 -2.19
CA TYR A 153 5.92 7.65 -3.13
C TYR A 153 5.83 6.34 -3.93
N ARG A 154 4.64 6.01 -4.41
CA ARG A 154 4.39 4.88 -5.31
C ARG A 154 3.55 5.35 -6.49
N THR A 155 3.99 5.02 -7.68
CA THR A 155 3.23 5.20 -8.93
C THR A 155 2.47 3.91 -9.26
N HIS A 156 1.24 4.02 -9.74
CA HIS A 156 0.45 2.91 -10.28
C HIS A 156 -0.22 3.33 -11.59
N ALA A 157 0.06 2.60 -12.66
CA ALA A 157 -0.57 2.81 -13.95
C ALA A 157 -0.71 1.47 -14.68
N HIS A 158 -1.68 1.37 -15.58
CA HIS A 158 -1.85 0.20 -16.43
C HIS A 158 -1.06 0.38 -17.74
N CYS A 159 -1.03 -0.64 -18.59
CA CYS A 159 -0.09 -0.80 -19.72
C CYS A 159 -0.01 0.38 -20.71
N ASP A 160 -1.02 1.25 -20.78
CA ASP A 160 -1.07 2.35 -21.76
C ASP A 160 -0.38 3.64 -21.30
N SER A 161 0.10 3.71 -20.06
CA SER A 161 0.76 4.90 -19.54
C SER A 161 2.24 4.92 -19.91
N LYS A 162 2.76 6.05 -20.41
CA LYS A 162 4.19 6.17 -20.78
C LYS A 162 5.09 6.65 -19.64
N CYS A 163 4.61 7.63 -18.87
CA CYS A 163 5.34 8.22 -17.76
C CYS A 163 4.36 8.61 -16.67
N MET A 164 4.81 8.58 -15.41
CA MET A 164 4.10 9.19 -14.30
C MET A 164 5.06 9.98 -13.43
N CYS A 165 4.66 11.21 -13.11
CA CYS A 165 5.45 12.14 -12.31
C CYS A 165 4.74 12.44 -11.01
N PHE A 166 5.51 12.51 -9.93
CA PHE A 166 5.04 12.97 -8.62
C PHE A 166 5.78 14.26 -8.26
N ALA A 167 5.02 15.28 -7.87
CA ALA A 167 5.57 16.52 -7.35
C ALA A 167 4.89 16.87 -6.02
N TRP A 168 5.67 17.34 -5.06
CA TRP A 168 5.15 17.85 -3.79
C TRP A 168 5.63 19.30 -3.57
N LEU A 169 4.72 20.15 -3.07
CA LEU A 169 4.95 21.58 -2.85
C LEU A 169 5.42 22.39 -4.09
N VAL A 170 5.26 21.86 -5.32
CA VAL A 170 5.71 22.51 -6.58
C VAL A 170 7.18 22.96 -6.52
N VAL A 171 8.02 22.29 -5.72
CA VAL A 171 9.46 22.59 -5.63
C VAL A 171 10.32 21.47 -6.24
N GLN A 172 9.78 20.24 -6.28
CA GLN A 172 10.52 19.07 -6.72
C GLN A 172 9.59 18.10 -7.46
N CYS A 173 9.98 17.70 -8.67
CA CYS A 173 9.25 16.75 -9.51
C CYS A 173 10.13 15.52 -9.75
N VAL A 174 9.58 14.33 -9.52
CA VAL A 174 10.23 13.05 -9.79
C VAL A 174 9.38 12.27 -10.78
N CYS A 175 9.94 11.97 -11.95
CA CYS A 175 9.27 11.23 -13.02
C CYS A 175 9.84 9.83 -13.16
N LEU A 176 8.95 8.83 -13.22
CA LEU A 176 9.28 7.51 -13.76
C LEU A 176 8.67 7.38 -15.15
N CYS A 177 9.52 7.10 -16.13
CA CYS A 177 9.13 6.81 -17.51
C CYS A 177 9.49 5.37 -17.85
N MET A 178 8.58 4.66 -18.50
CA MET A 178 8.89 3.38 -19.13
C MET A 178 9.71 3.65 -20.40
N LYS A 179 10.83 2.93 -20.55
CA LYS A 179 11.69 3.00 -21.74
C LYS A 179 11.07 2.26 -22.92
#